data_AF-A0A968CZX5-F1
#
_entry.id   AF-A0A968CZX5-F1
#
_cell.length_a   1.000
_cell.length_b   1.000
_cell.length_c   1.000
_cell.angle_alpha   90.00
_cell.angle_beta   90.00
_cell.angle_gamma   90.00
#
_symmetry.space_group_name_H-M   'P 1'
#
loop_
_entity.id
_entity.type
_entity.pdbx_description
1 polymer ?
#
loop_
_entity_poly.entity_id
_entity_poly.type
_entity_poly.pdbx_seq_one_letter_code
_entity_poly.pdbx_strand_id
1 'polypeptide(L)'
;MAKKPLDDELKKAELAIKEAELEKLKEETALVRKQDPAKWYSGKSLAQITVVALTVVALYSAIDQLFLRDIKQDESRLVQMKAEVAQAALDSLNIEKKRITAMIDSLKSRVRILAAFAFGYLDSSGYAKVLKQYRMIKTNNYYDHRLNPEGTGTDNQFDLEVLGRDSVVYDAATDLTWDRGGSGRRDFDQAQRYIQVLNDREFAGFTDWHLPTLEEAMSLVEPKKNDAGLYIDPVFDKRQNEIWTADKWSASRAWVVGFYNGSCYGTHVGYNLYVRAVR
;
A
#
# COMPACT_ATOMS: atom_id res chain seq x y z
N MET A 1 -0.63 -16.08 34.03
CA MET A 1 -0.10 -17.03 35.02
C MET A 1 1.28 -16.57 35.48
N ALA A 2 1.42 -16.37 36.80
CA ALA A 2 2.64 -16.47 37.63
C ALA A 2 3.99 -15.91 37.14
N LYS A 3 4.15 -14.58 37.01
CA LYS A 3 5.49 -13.93 36.95
C LYS A 3 5.85 -13.06 38.17
N LYS A 4 4.91 -12.81 39.07
CA LYS A 4 5.11 -11.99 40.27
C LYS A 4 5.93 -12.63 41.40
N PRO A 5 5.85 -13.95 41.69
CA PRO A 5 6.52 -14.49 42.87
C PRO A 5 8.06 -14.58 42.72
N LEU A 6 8.57 -14.73 41.50
CA LEU A 6 10.00 -14.88 41.24
C LEU A 6 10.78 -13.57 41.49
N ASP A 7 10.18 -12.41 41.19
CA ASP A 7 10.79 -11.09 41.34
C ASP A 7 10.85 -10.67 42.83
N ASP A 8 9.85 -11.06 43.61
CA ASP A 8 9.81 -10.85 45.06
C ASP A 8 10.81 -11.77 45.80
N GLU A 9 10.97 -13.03 45.34
CA GLU A 9 12.00 -13.94 45.86
C GLU A 9 13.42 -13.47 45.51
N LEU A 10 13.63 -12.93 44.31
CA LEU A 10 14.93 -12.38 43.90
C LEU A 10 15.33 -11.19 44.77
N LYS A 11 14.41 -10.24 44.99
CA LYS A 11 14.63 -9.08 45.88
C LYS A 11 14.93 -9.50 47.31
N LYS A 12 14.30 -10.58 47.78
CA LYS A 12 14.52 -11.11 49.13
C LYS A 12 15.88 -11.79 49.25
N ALA A 13 16.32 -12.50 48.21
CA ALA A 13 17.66 -13.08 48.15
C ALA A 13 18.75 -12.01 48.08
N GLU A 14 18.55 -10.95 47.28
CA GLU A 14 19.47 -9.81 47.21
C GLU A 14 19.60 -9.08 48.55
N LEU A 15 18.50 -8.89 49.27
CA LEU A 15 18.52 -8.27 50.60
C LEU A 15 19.29 -9.13 51.61
N ALA A 16 19.09 -10.45 51.58
CA ALA A 16 19.77 -11.38 52.48
C ALA A 16 21.29 -11.42 52.23
N ILE A 17 21.73 -11.34 50.97
CA ILE A 17 23.17 -11.26 50.62
C ILE A 17 23.78 -9.96 51.16
N LYS A 18 23.10 -8.82 50.97
CA LYS A 18 23.56 -7.51 51.48
C LYS A 18 23.66 -7.48 53.00
N GLU A 19 22.73 -8.10 53.71
CA GLU A 19 22.77 -8.20 55.17
C GLU A 19 23.91 -9.10 55.66
N ALA A 20 24.17 -10.21 54.97
CA ALA A 20 25.28 -11.12 55.30
C ALA A 20 26.66 -10.46 55.06
N GLU A 21 26.81 -9.71 53.98
CA GLU A 21 28.02 -8.93 53.70
C GLU A 21 28.24 -7.82 54.75
N LEU A 22 27.16 -7.16 55.19
CA LEU A 22 27.23 -6.13 56.21
C LEU A 22 27.67 -6.70 57.57
N GLU A 23 27.20 -7.88 57.97
CA GLU A 23 27.66 -8.53 59.20
C GLU A 23 29.11 -8.97 59.12
N LYS A 24 29.54 -9.54 57.98
CA LYS A 24 30.95 -9.88 57.76
C LYS A 24 31.86 -8.64 57.86
N LEU A 25 31.43 -7.51 57.29
CA LEU A 25 32.12 -6.22 57.39
C LEU A 25 32.18 -5.72 58.84
N LYS A 26 31.12 -5.89 59.63
CA LYS A 26 31.11 -5.52 61.05
C LYS A 26 32.08 -6.40 61.87
N GLU A 27 32.13 -7.70 61.59
CA GLU A 27 33.05 -8.63 62.24
C GLU A 27 34.52 -8.32 61.91
N GLU A 28 34.83 -8.08 60.63
CA GLU A 28 36.18 -7.67 60.19
C GLU A 28 36.58 -6.32 60.82
N THR A 29 35.65 -5.36 60.88
CA THR A 29 35.88 -4.06 61.54
C THR A 29 36.10 -4.21 63.05
N ALA A 30 35.39 -5.13 63.71
CA ALA A 30 35.57 -5.44 65.12
C ALA A 30 36.92 -6.14 65.40
N LEU A 31 37.39 -6.98 64.47
CA LEU A 31 38.71 -7.62 64.53
C LEU A 31 39.84 -6.58 64.40
N VAL A 32 39.68 -5.62 63.47
CA VAL A 32 40.61 -4.49 63.28
C VAL A 32 40.65 -3.58 64.52
N ARG A 33 39.50 -3.35 65.18
CA ARG A 33 39.44 -2.59 66.45
C ARG A 33 40.14 -3.25 67.64
N LYS A 34 40.32 -4.58 67.63
CA LYS A 34 41.03 -5.32 68.69
C LYS A 34 42.55 -5.30 68.55
N GLN A 35 43.09 -4.86 67.41
CA GLN A 35 44.54 -4.71 67.21
C GLN A 35 45.01 -3.33 67.71
N ASP A 36 46.15 -3.30 68.41
CA ASP A 36 46.68 -2.12 69.11
C ASP A 36 46.80 -0.89 68.17
N PRO A 37 45.98 0.17 68.35
CA PRO A 37 45.90 1.30 67.45
C PRO A 37 47.16 2.19 67.48
N ALA A 38 48.06 2.03 68.46
CA ALA A 38 49.21 2.90 68.63
C ALA A 38 50.36 2.68 67.63
N LYS A 39 50.36 1.59 66.85
CA LYS A 39 51.46 1.28 65.90
C LYS A 39 51.23 1.71 64.44
N TRP A 40 50.03 2.14 64.06
CA TRP A 40 49.70 2.47 62.66
C TRP A 40 49.56 3.97 62.34
N TYR A 41 49.46 4.84 63.36
CA TYR A 41 49.00 6.21 63.16
C TYR A 41 50.03 7.26 63.60
N SER A 42 50.89 7.63 62.65
CA SER A 42 51.46 8.99 62.60
C SER A 42 50.63 9.81 61.61
N GLY A 43 50.36 11.08 61.95
CA GLY A 43 49.26 11.92 61.40
C GLY A 43 49.20 12.21 59.89
N LYS A 44 49.90 11.47 59.03
CA LYS A 44 49.72 11.46 57.56
C LYS A 44 49.06 10.18 57.02
N SER A 45 49.06 9.06 57.76
CA SER A 45 48.58 7.76 57.27
C SER A 45 47.06 7.61 57.28
N LEU A 46 46.37 8.13 58.31
CA LEU A 46 44.92 8.02 58.45
C LEU A 46 44.20 8.74 57.29
N ALA A 47 44.65 9.95 56.93
CA ALA A 47 44.07 10.73 55.85
C ALA A 47 44.24 10.03 54.49
N GLN A 48 45.42 9.44 54.23
CA GLN A 48 45.69 8.67 53.01
C GLN A 48 44.84 7.41 52.91
N ILE A 49 44.68 6.66 54.00
CA ILE A 49 43.82 5.46 54.04
C ILE A 49 42.35 5.84 53.81
N THR A 50 41.89 6.94 54.40
CA THR A 50 40.50 7.42 54.21
C THR A 50 40.25 7.86 52.77
N VAL A 51 41.20 8.56 52.15
CA VAL A 51 41.13 8.95 50.74
C VAL A 51 41.08 7.71 49.84
N VAL A 52 41.94 6.72 50.07
CA VAL A 52 41.95 5.45 49.31
C VAL A 52 40.60 4.73 49.43
N ALA A 53 40.08 4.59 50.65
CA ALA A 53 38.77 3.96 50.90
C ALA A 53 37.63 4.69 50.17
N LEU A 54 37.61 6.03 50.20
CA LEU A 54 36.61 6.84 49.49
C LEU A 54 36.73 6.70 47.96
N THR A 55 37.95 6.66 47.41
CA THR A 55 38.15 6.41 45.97
C THR A 55 37.70 5.01 45.55
N VAL A 56 37.94 3.98 46.37
CA VAL A 56 37.49 2.61 46.06
C VAL A 56 35.95 2.55 46.05
N VAL A 57 35.29 3.13 47.06
CA VAL A 57 33.82 3.22 47.10
C VAL A 57 33.27 4.00 45.89
N ALA A 58 33.93 5.10 45.51
CA ALA A 58 33.54 5.86 44.33
C ALA A 58 33.73 5.05 43.02
N LEU A 59 34.78 4.24 42.92
CA LEU A 59 35.02 3.37 41.77
C LEU A 59 33.96 2.28 41.66
N TYR A 60 33.63 1.60 42.76
CA TYR A 60 32.56 0.61 42.80
C TYR A 60 31.21 1.21 42.42
N SER A 61 30.88 2.40 42.97
CA SER A 61 29.65 3.10 42.60
C SER A 61 29.61 3.49 41.12
N ALA A 62 30.75 3.89 40.54
CA ALA A 62 30.84 4.19 39.11
C ALA A 62 30.69 2.94 38.22
N ILE A 63 31.28 1.82 38.62
CA ILE A 63 31.13 0.52 37.92
C ILE A 63 29.67 0.04 37.99
N ASP A 64 29.03 0.12 39.15
CA ASP A 64 27.61 -0.23 39.31
C ASP A 64 26.71 0.64 38.44
N GLN A 65 26.98 1.95 38.36
CA GLN A 65 26.23 2.86 37.49
C GLN A 65 26.41 2.54 36.00
N LEU A 66 27.61 2.17 35.56
CA LEU A 66 27.88 1.74 34.19
C LEU A 66 27.14 0.43 33.86
N PHE A 67 27.24 -0.57 34.74
CA PHE A 67 26.52 -1.85 34.57
C PHE A 67 25.01 -1.66 34.51
N LEU A 68 24.43 -0.86 35.42
CA LEU A 68 23.01 -0.57 35.42
C LEU A 68 22.56 0.19 34.18
N ARG A 69 23.42 1.05 33.61
CA ARG A 69 23.14 1.76 32.36
C ARG A 69 23.10 0.80 31.18
N ASP A 70 24.07 -0.11 31.08
CA ASP A 70 24.14 -1.11 30.01
C ASP A 70 22.93 -2.06 30.07
N ILE A 71 22.55 -2.53 31.26
CA ILE A 71 21.35 -3.37 31.46
C ILE A 71 20.09 -2.63 31.01
N LYS A 72 19.89 -1.37 31.41
CA LYS A 72 18.73 -0.57 30.99
C LYS A 72 18.70 -0.34 29.48
N GLN A 73 19.87 -0.15 28.86
CA GLN A 73 19.98 0.03 27.42
C GLN A 73 19.63 -1.26 26.67
N ASP A 74 20.08 -2.41 27.16
CA ASP A 74 19.75 -3.71 26.57
C ASP A 74 18.29 -4.10 26.79
N GLU A 75 17.69 -3.79 27.95
CA GLU A 75 16.25 -3.91 28.18
C GLU A 75 15.45 -3.04 27.19
N SER A 76 15.88 -1.80 26.98
CA SER A 76 15.25 -0.88 26.03
C SER A 76 15.34 -1.41 24.59
N ARG A 77 16.51 -1.93 24.19
CA ARG A 77 16.70 -2.59 22.88
C ARG A 77 15.81 -3.82 22.72
N LEU A 78 15.69 -4.66 23.75
CA LEU A 78 14.83 -5.84 23.72
C LEU A 78 13.35 -5.48 23.58
N VAL A 79 12.88 -4.41 24.25
CA VAL A 79 11.51 -3.91 24.08
C VAL A 79 11.29 -3.41 22.65
N GLN A 80 12.24 -2.65 22.11
CA GLN A 80 12.17 -2.13 20.75
C GLN A 80 12.14 -3.27 19.71
N MET A 81 13.07 -4.22 19.79
CA MET A 81 13.09 -5.39 18.90
C MET A 81 11.78 -6.19 18.94
N LYS A 82 11.20 -6.38 20.14
CA LYS A 82 9.90 -7.07 20.26
C LYS A 82 8.78 -6.30 19.56
N ALA A 83 8.77 -4.97 19.67
CA ALA A 83 7.80 -4.13 18.98
C ALA A 83 7.97 -4.19 17.46
N GLU A 84 9.20 -4.12 16.97
CA GLU A 84 9.53 -4.24 15.54
C GLU A 84 9.11 -5.60 14.97
N VAL A 85 9.42 -6.70 15.66
CA VAL A 85 9.00 -8.05 15.25
C VAL A 85 7.47 -8.18 15.25
N ALA A 86 6.79 -7.63 16.26
CA ALA A 86 5.33 -7.64 16.32
C ALA A 86 4.71 -6.83 15.17
N GLN A 87 5.30 -5.68 14.82
CA GLN A 87 4.84 -4.84 13.71
C GLN A 87 5.04 -5.56 12.37
N ALA A 88 6.21 -6.15 12.13
CA ALA A 88 6.47 -6.92 10.92
C ALA A 88 5.50 -8.10 10.75
N ALA A 89 5.17 -8.79 11.86
CA ALA A 89 4.17 -9.85 11.85
C ALA A 89 2.76 -9.32 11.50
N LEU A 90 2.38 -8.15 12.02
CA LEU A 90 1.12 -7.49 11.71
C LEU A 90 1.04 -7.07 10.24
N ASP A 91 2.11 -6.49 9.70
CA ASP A 91 2.20 -6.08 8.29
C ASP A 91 2.09 -7.28 7.36
N SER A 92 2.79 -8.38 7.68
CA SER A 92 2.67 -9.64 6.94
C SER A 92 1.25 -10.19 6.96
N LEU A 93 0.58 -10.17 8.12
CA LEU A 93 -0.80 -10.63 8.25
C LEU A 93 -1.77 -9.76 7.42
N ASN A 94 -1.55 -8.44 7.40
CA ASN A 94 -2.35 -7.51 6.62
C ASN A 94 -2.17 -7.73 5.11
N ILE A 95 -0.96 -8.03 4.65
CA ILE A 95 -0.68 -8.41 3.25
C ILE A 95 -1.45 -9.67 2.88
N GLU A 96 -1.40 -10.71 3.73
CA GLU A 96 -2.06 -11.98 3.45
C GLU A 96 -3.59 -11.84 3.50
N LYS A 97 -4.12 -11.05 4.44
CA LYS A 97 -5.53 -10.67 4.48
C LYS A 97 -5.97 -10.00 3.18
N LYS A 98 -5.17 -9.05 2.67
CA LYS A 98 -5.44 -8.37 1.39
C LYS A 98 -5.49 -9.35 0.22
N ARG A 99 -4.55 -10.32 0.18
CA ARG A 99 -4.53 -11.39 -0.83
C ARG A 99 -5.76 -12.29 -0.77
N ILE A 100 -6.14 -12.75 0.42
CA ILE A 100 -7.32 -13.61 0.61
C ILE A 100 -8.60 -12.87 0.21
N THR A 101 -8.76 -11.61 0.61
CA THR A 101 -9.90 -10.77 0.22
C THR A 101 -9.97 -10.64 -1.31
N ALA A 102 -8.86 -10.35 -1.99
CA ALA A 102 -8.83 -10.26 -3.45
C ALA A 102 -9.20 -11.59 -4.13
N MET A 103 -8.81 -12.73 -3.56
CA MET A 103 -9.18 -14.06 -4.06
C MET A 103 -10.68 -14.33 -3.89
N ILE A 104 -11.26 -13.98 -2.74
CA ILE A 104 -12.70 -14.12 -2.48
C ILE A 104 -13.52 -13.28 -3.46
N ASP A 105 -13.13 -12.04 -3.72
CA ASP A 105 -13.87 -11.17 -4.65
C ASP A 105 -13.74 -11.64 -6.09
N SER A 106 -12.57 -12.16 -6.47
CA SER A 106 -12.37 -12.87 -7.74
C SER A 106 -13.33 -14.05 -7.90
N LEU A 107 -13.47 -14.89 -6.86
CA LEU A 107 -14.41 -16.02 -6.86
C LEU A 107 -15.87 -15.56 -6.95
N LYS A 108 -16.28 -14.55 -6.17
CA LYS A 108 -17.65 -13.98 -6.25
C LYS A 108 -17.98 -13.51 -7.66
N SER A 109 -17.05 -12.83 -8.34
CA SER A 109 -17.24 -12.37 -9.72
C SER A 109 -17.41 -13.55 -10.70
N ARG A 110 -16.61 -14.61 -10.57
CA ARG A 110 -16.76 -15.83 -11.39
C ARG A 110 -18.10 -16.53 -11.15
N VAL A 111 -18.54 -16.62 -9.90
CA VAL A 111 -19.85 -17.21 -9.53
C VAL A 111 -20.98 -16.40 -10.16
N ARG A 112 -20.92 -15.07 -10.16
CA ARG A 112 -21.93 -14.22 -10.82
C ARG A 112 -22.01 -14.48 -12.33
N ILE A 113 -20.87 -14.58 -13.00
CA ILE A 113 -20.81 -14.87 -14.45
C ILE A 113 -21.38 -16.26 -14.75
N LEU A 114 -21.02 -17.27 -13.96
CA LEU A 114 -21.56 -18.63 -14.09
C LEU A 114 -23.07 -18.68 -13.81
N ALA A 115 -23.55 -17.97 -12.80
CA ALA A 115 -24.98 -17.89 -12.49
C ALA A 115 -25.76 -17.22 -13.63
N ALA A 116 -25.25 -16.13 -14.21
CA ALA A 116 -25.89 -15.47 -15.35
C ALA A 116 -26.06 -16.41 -16.55
N PHE A 117 -25.07 -17.27 -16.80
CA PHE A 117 -25.17 -18.33 -17.81
C PHE A 117 -26.18 -19.43 -17.41
N ALA A 118 -26.09 -19.96 -16.19
CA ALA A 118 -26.95 -21.05 -15.71
C ALA A 118 -28.44 -20.67 -15.66
N PHE A 119 -28.76 -19.41 -15.38
CA PHE A 119 -30.13 -18.89 -15.36
C PHE A 119 -30.61 -18.37 -16.73
N GLY A 120 -29.83 -18.58 -17.81
CA GLY A 120 -30.23 -18.25 -19.18
C GLY A 120 -30.17 -16.76 -19.54
N TYR A 121 -29.57 -15.91 -18.69
CA TYR A 121 -29.34 -14.50 -19.02
C TYR A 121 -28.21 -14.31 -20.03
N LEU A 122 -27.34 -15.32 -20.19
CA LEU A 122 -26.26 -15.37 -21.17
C LEU A 122 -26.33 -16.69 -21.93
N ASP A 123 -26.14 -16.63 -23.24
CA ASP A 123 -25.83 -17.81 -24.05
C ASP A 123 -24.32 -18.14 -23.95
N SER A 124 -23.89 -19.25 -24.55
CA SER A 124 -22.49 -19.68 -24.49
C SER A 124 -21.52 -18.65 -25.09
N SER A 125 -21.95 -17.93 -26.13
CA SER A 125 -21.21 -16.83 -26.75
C SER A 125 -21.06 -15.64 -25.79
N GLY A 126 -22.15 -15.21 -25.16
CA GLY A 126 -22.18 -14.15 -24.17
C GLY A 126 -21.34 -14.49 -22.94
N TYR A 127 -21.41 -15.72 -22.44
CA TYR A 127 -20.54 -16.20 -21.37
C TYR A 127 -19.05 -16.05 -21.73
N ALA A 128 -18.64 -16.51 -22.92
CA ALA A 128 -17.27 -16.42 -23.37
C ALA A 128 -16.78 -14.95 -23.48
N LYS A 129 -17.64 -14.04 -23.96
CA LYS A 129 -17.32 -12.61 -24.08
C LYS A 129 -17.15 -11.93 -22.72
N VAL A 130 -18.05 -12.17 -21.77
CA VAL A 130 -17.91 -11.65 -20.39
C VAL A 130 -16.67 -12.21 -19.71
N LEU A 131 -16.39 -13.50 -19.91
CA LEU A 131 -15.21 -14.12 -19.32
C LEU A 131 -13.91 -13.54 -19.93
N LYS A 132 -13.88 -13.27 -21.23
CA LYS A 132 -12.77 -12.58 -21.89
C LYS A 132 -12.54 -11.19 -21.28
N GLN A 133 -13.59 -10.38 -21.17
CA GLN A 133 -13.54 -9.06 -20.53
C GLN A 133 -13.01 -9.15 -19.10
N TYR A 134 -13.61 -10.01 -18.27
CA TYR A 134 -13.20 -10.18 -16.89
C TYR A 134 -11.73 -10.57 -16.76
N ARG A 135 -11.24 -11.47 -17.62
CA ARG A 135 -9.82 -11.86 -17.66
C ARG A 135 -8.93 -10.67 -18.01
N MET A 136 -9.27 -9.90 -19.05
CA MET A 136 -8.51 -8.71 -19.46
C MET A 136 -8.37 -7.72 -18.28
N ILE A 137 -9.47 -7.37 -17.61
CA ILE A 137 -9.46 -6.45 -16.46
C ILE A 137 -8.55 -6.97 -15.35
N LYS A 138 -8.64 -8.28 -15.03
CA LYS A 138 -7.84 -8.87 -13.94
C LYS A 138 -6.37 -9.02 -14.30
N THR A 139 -6.04 -9.37 -15.55
CA THR A 139 -4.66 -9.58 -16.00
C THR A 139 -3.91 -8.26 -16.06
N ASN A 140 -4.53 -7.21 -16.58
CA ASN A 140 -3.91 -5.88 -16.69
C ASN A 140 -4.03 -5.05 -15.39
N ASN A 141 -4.65 -5.62 -14.35
CA ASN A 141 -4.95 -4.94 -13.09
C ASN A 141 -5.72 -3.61 -13.23
N TYR A 142 -6.51 -3.47 -14.29
CA TYR A 142 -7.34 -2.29 -14.51
C TYR A 142 -8.36 -2.13 -13.40
N TYR A 143 -8.62 -0.88 -13.03
CA TYR A 143 -9.70 -0.58 -12.12
C TYR A 143 -11.04 -0.82 -12.83
N ASP A 144 -11.90 -1.62 -12.20
CA ASP A 144 -13.32 -1.67 -12.54
C ASP A 144 -14.09 -1.73 -11.22
N HIS A 145 -14.95 -0.76 -10.97
CA HIS A 145 -15.67 -0.61 -9.70
C HIS A 145 -16.43 -1.88 -9.28
N ARG A 146 -16.87 -2.70 -10.24
CA ARG A 146 -17.67 -3.90 -9.99
C ARG A 146 -16.83 -5.18 -10.04
N LEU A 147 -15.90 -5.29 -10.99
CA LEU A 147 -15.19 -6.52 -11.31
C LEU A 147 -13.78 -6.57 -10.70
N ASN A 148 -13.15 -5.42 -10.49
CA ASN A 148 -11.82 -5.28 -9.91
C ASN A 148 -11.66 -3.96 -9.12
N PRO A 149 -12.37 -3.78 -7.99
CA PRO A 149 -12.37 -2.53 -7.22
C PRO A 149 -11.02 -2.20 -6.56
N GLU A 150 -10.14 -3.20 -6.42
CA GLU A 150 -8.76 -3.04 -5.92
C GLU A 150 -7.73 -2.92 -7.05
N GLY A 151 -8.18 -2.85 -8.30
CA GLY A 151 -7.30 -2.61 -9.44
C GLY A 151 -6.61 -1.26 -9.30
N THR A 152 -5.31 -1.23 -9.57
CA THR A 152 -4.53 0.02 -9.45
C THR A 152 -4.71 0.93 -10.66
N GLY A 153 -5.28 0.41 -11.75
CA GLY A 153 -5.27 1.11 -13.03
C GLY A 153 -3.90 1.04 -13.69
N THR A 154 -3.76 1.80 -14.78
CA THR A 154 -2.49 2.00 -15.48
C THR A 154 -1.76 3.18 -14.84
N ASP A 155 -0.44 3.10 -14.70
CA ASP A 155 0.39 4.24 -14.26
C ASP A 155 0.63 5.19 -15.44
N ASN A 156 -0.47 5.81 -15.91
CA ASN A 156 -0.48 6.63 -17.11
C ASN A 156 0.44 7.85 -16.97
N GLN A 157 1.12 8.19 -18.07
CA GLN A 157 2.01 9.35 -18.14
C GLN A 157 1.55 10.23 -19.30
N PHE A 158 0.53 11.04 -19.02
CA PHE A 158 -0.11 11.88 -20.01
C PHE A 158 0.68 13.16 -20.30
N ASP A 159 0.99 13.37 -21.57
CA ASP A 159 1.50 14.63 -22.10
C ASP A 159 0.47 15.26 -23.05
N LEU A 160 0.22 16.55 -22.87
CA LEU A 160 -0.77 17.29 -23.65
C LEU A 160 -0.07 18.04 -24.78
N GLU A 161 -0.42 17.69 -26.01
CA GLU A 161 0.10 18.37 -27.20
C GLU A 161 -0.99 19.19 -27.89
N VAL A 162 -0.67 20.44 -28.23
CA VAL A 162 -1.55 21.35 -28.97
C VAL A 162 -1.01 21.52 -30.38
N LEU A 163 -1.76 21.01 -31.36
CA LEU A 163 -1.38 20.95 -32.76
C LEU A 163 -2.30 21.88 -33.55
N GLY A 164 -1.94 23.17 -33.57
CA GLY A 164 -2.74 24.21 -34.21
C GLY A 164 -4.06 24.47 -33.47
N ARG A 165 -5.18 24.04 -34.07
CA ARG A 165 -6.52 24.14 -33.45
C ARG A 165 -6.96 22.85 -32.76
N ASP A 166 -6.20 21.78 -32.94
CA ASP A 166 -6.47 20.47 -32.39
C ASP A 166 -5.60 20.24 -31.14
N SER A 167 -6.01 19.29 -30.30
CA SER A 167 -5.23 18.89 -29.13
C SER A 167 -5.34 17.39 -28.91
N VAL A 168 -4.20 16.76 -28.66
CA VAL A 168 -4.08 15.33 -28.40
C VAL A 168 -3.40 15.08 -27.05
N VAL A 169 -3.57 13.89 -26.50
CA VAL A 169 -2.90 13.46 -25.27
C VAL A 169 -2.09 12.22 -25.59
N TYR A 170 -0.77 12.32 -25.53
CA TYR A 170 0.11 11.16 -25.61
C TYR A 170 0.20 10.51 -24.23
N ASP A 171 0.12 9.19 -24.16
CA ASP A 171 0.33 8.43 -22.93
C ASP A 171 1.57 7.53 -23.07
N ALA A 172 2.65 7.88 -22.38
CA ALA A 172 3.89 7.12 -22.45
C ALA A 172 3.80 5.73 -21.81
N ALA A 173 2.77 5.44 -21.00
CA ALA A 173 2.58 4.13 -20.39
C ALA A 173 2.02 3.10 -21.38
N THR A 174 1.18 3.54 -22.32
CA THR A 174 0.53 2.68 -23.31
C THR A 174 1.05 2.89 -24.74
N ASP A 175 1.85 3.93 -24.95
CA ASP A 175 2.33 4.40 -26.27
C ASP A 175 1.17 4.74 -27.23
N LEU A 176 0.08 5.25 -26.66
CA LEU A 176 -1.13 5.63 -27.39
C LEU A 176 -1.30 7.14 -27.40
N THR A 177 -1.83 7.67 -28.50
CA THR A 177 -2.23 9.08 -28.59
C THR A 177 -3.74 9.20 -28.70
N TRP A 178 -4.32 10.03 -27.86
CA TRP A 178 -5.76 10.17 -27.69
C TRP A 178 -6.27 11.52 -28.18
N ASP A 179 -7.44 11.53 -28.81
CA ASP A 179 -8.22 12.75 -29.01
C ASP A 179 -8.66 13.29 -27.63
N ARG A 180 -8.10 14.44 -27.23
CA ARG A 180 -8.38 15.04 -25.91
C ARG A 180 -9.85 15.41 -25.76
N GLY A 181 -10.41 16.02 -26.80
CA GLY A 181 -11.74 16.63 -26.81
C GLY A 181 -12.84 15.62 -27.13
N GLY A 182 -12.52 14.63 -27.94
CA GLY A 182 -13.46 13.65 -28.46
C GLY A 182 -14.55 14.28 -29.33
N SER A 183 -15.60 13.50 -29.56
CA SER A 183 -16.77 13.92 -30.34
C SER A 183 -17.93 14.39 -29.46
N GLY A 184 -19.03 14.83 -30.09
CA GLY A 184 -20.35 14.86 -29.46
C GLY A 184 -20.99 13.46 -29.43
N ARG A 185 -22.16 13.32 -28.77
CA ARG A 185 -22.84 12.02 -28.66
C ARG A 185 -23.33 11.53 -30.03
N ARG A 186 -23.08 10.25 -30.33
CA ARG A 186 -23.35 9.59 -31.61
C ARG A 186 -23.72 8.12 -31.39
N ASP A 187 -24.57 7.57 -32.26
CA ASP A 187 -24.78 6.12 -32.30
C ASP A 187 -23.53 5.38 -32.78
N PHE A 188 -23.51 4.05 -32.70
CA PHE A 188 -22.32 3.27 -33.03
C PHE A 188 -21.88 3.43 -34.48
N ASP A 189 -22.81 3.47 -35.43
CA ASP A 189 -22.47 3.61 -36.86
C ASP A 189 -21.95 5.02 -37.16
N GLN A 190 -22.54 6.04 -36.51
CA GLN A 190 -22.06 7.41 -36.54
C GLN A 190 -20.68 7.56 -35.87
N ALA A 191 -20.39 6.78 -34.84
CA ALA A 191 -19.09 6.75 -34.19
C ALA A 191 -18.01 6.21 -35.15
N GLN A 192 -18.31 5.15 -35.91
CA GLN A 192 -17.41 4.65 -36.94
C GLN A 192 -17.19 5.67 -38.06
N ARG A 193 -18.25 6.36 -38.50
CA ARG A 193 -18.12 7.46 -39.48
C ARG A 193 -17.31 8.64 -38.94
N TYR A 194 -17.42 8.95 -37.65
CA TYR A 194 -16.62 10.00 -37.03
C TYR A 194 -15.12 9.72 -37.15
N ILE A 195 -14.70 8.47 -36.90
CA ILE A 195 -13.31 8.05 -37.09
C ILE A 195 -12.85 8.22 -38.55
N GLN A 196 -13.68 7.81 -39.52
CA GLN A 196 -13.37 8.01 -40.94
C GLN A 196 -13.14 9.50 -41.26
N VAL A 197 -14.02 10.37 -40.77
CA VAL A 197 -13.88 11.83 -40.95
C VAL A 197 -12.61 12.38 -40.29
N LEU A 198 -12.18 11.84 -39.14
CA LEU A 198 -10.91 12.25 -38.53
C LEU A 198 -9.71 11.90 -39.43
N ASN A 199 -9.73 10.72 -40.03
CA ASN A 199 -8.66 10.26 -40.90
C ASN A 199 -8.64 10.99 -42.24
N ASP A 200 -9.81 11.21 -42.85
CA ASP A 200 -9.94 11.93 -44.13
C ASP A 200 -9.46 13.38 -44.05
N ARG A 201 -9.57 14.00 -42.88
CA ARG A 201 -9.14 15.39 -42.64
C ARG A 201 -7.75 15.53 -42.03
N GLU A 202 -7.03 14.43 -41.85
CA GLU A 202 -5.72 14.38 -41.18
C GLU A 202 -5.77 15.09 -39.81
N PHE A 203 -6.75 14.75 -38.96
CA PHE A 203 -6.90 15.40 -37.65
C PHE A 203 -5.59 15.33 -36.85
N ALA A 204 -5.14 16.49 -36.37
CA ALA A 204 -3.85 16.66 -35.71
C ALA A 204 -2.63 16.17 -36.54
N GLY A 205 -2.74 16.13 -37.87
CA GLY A 205 -1.69 15.66 -38.78
C GLY A 205 -1.64 14.14 -38.97
N PHE A 206 -2.69 13.42 -38.57
CA PHE A 206 -2.68 11.97 -38.44
C PHE A 206 -3.89 11.31 -39.13
N THR A 207 -3.70 10.09 -39.68
CA THR A 207 -4.68 9.40 -40.53
C THR A 207 -5.02 7.97 -40.10
N ASP A 208 -4.53 7.54 -38.94
CA ASP A 208 -4.61 6.19 -38.39
C ASP A 208 -5.44 6.14 -37.10
N TRP A 209 -6.33 7.11 -36.90
CA TRP A 209 -7.27 7.11 -35.78
C TRP A 209 -8.22 5.93 -35.88
N HIS A 210 -8.51 5.30 -34.73
CA HIS A 210 -9.52 4.26 -34.58
C HIS A 210 -10.42 4.48 -33.37
N LEU A 211 -11.54 3.74 -33.34
CA LEU A 211 -12.29 3.55 -32.10
C LEU A 211 -11.43 2.71 -31.15
N PRO A 212 -11.29 3.09 -29.88
CA PRO A 212 -10.48 2.35 -28.94
C PRO A 212 -11.08 0.95 -28.76
N THR A 213 -10.23 -0.06 -28.70
CA THR A 213 -10.58 -1.36 -28.15
C THR A 213 -11.01 -1.19 -26.69
N LEU A 214 -11.71 -2.19 -26.17
CA LEU A 214 -12.11 -2.20 -24.76
C LEU A 214 -10.90 -2.20 -23.83
N GLU A 215 -9.79 -2.79 -24.24
CA GLU A 215 -8.55 -2.80 -23.46
C GLU A 215 -7.91 -1.41 -23.40
N GLU A 216 -7.75 -0.74 -24.55
CA GLU A 216 -7.26 0.65 -24.61
C GLU A 216 -8.18 1.58 -23.83
N ALA A 217 -9.50 1.50 -24.00
CA ALA A 217 -10.43 2.38 -23.29
C ALA A 217 -10.41 2.15 -21.76
N MET A 218 -10.16 0.91 -21.31
CA MET A 218 -10.04 0.60 -19.89
C MET A 218 -8.72 1.07 -19.28
N SER A 219 -7.65 1.28 -20.08
CA SER A 219 -6.38 1.80 -19.56
C SER A 219 -6.51 3.24 -19.02
N LEU A 220 -7.49 3.99 -19.51
CA LEU A 220 -7.83 5.35 -19.07
C LEU A 220 -8.61 5.41 -17.75
N VAL A 221 -9.10 4.28 -17.22
CA VAL A 221 -9.94 4.27 -16.02
C VAL A 221 -9.06 4.35 -14.77
N GLU A 222 -9.23 5.43 -14.04
CA GLU A 222 -8.51 5.69 -12.79
C GLU A 222 -9.25 5.11 -11.57
N PRO A 223 -8.56 4.65 -10.51
CA PRO A 223 -9.21 4.13 -9.30
C PRO A 223 -9.86 5.20 -8.43
N LYS A 224 -9.51 6.47 -8.65
CA LYS A 224 -10.03 7.62 -7.90
C LYS A 224 -10.77 8.56 -8.83
N LYS A 225 -11.84 9.16 -8.31
CA LYS A 225 -12.54 10.23 -9.01
C LYS A 225 -11.73 11.51 -8.99
N ASN A 226 -11.73 12.21 -10.12
CA ASN A 226 -11.29 13.60 -10.21
C ASN A 226 -12.36 14.57 -9.66
N ASP A 227 -12.08 15.88 -9.68
CA ASP A 227 -12.99 16.92 -9.19
C ASP A 227 -14.32 17.02 -9.96
N ALA A 228 -14.37 16.50 -11.19
CA ALA A 228 -15.60 16.39 -11.97
C ALA A 228 -16.42 15.13 -11.62
N GLY A 229 -15.96 14.31 -10.67
CA GLY A 229 -16.63 13.08 -10.25
C GLY A 229 -16.45 11.91 -11.22
N LEU A 230 -15.44 11.97 -12.10
CA LEU A 230 -15.14 10.95 -13.11
C LEU A 230 -13.86 10.18 -12.76
N TYR A 231 -13.85 8.89 -13.07
CA TYR A 231 -12.72 7.96 -12.95
C TYR A 231 -11.82 8.02 -14.20
N ILE A 232 -11.29 9.21 -14.49
CA ILE A 232 -10.35 9.47 -15.59
C ILE A 232 -9.49 10.69 -15.23
N ASP A 233 -8.27 10.75 -15.78
CA ASP A 233 -7.39 11.90 -15.60
C ASP A 233 -8.03 13.22 -16.09
N PRO A 234 -7.90 14.33 -15.33
CA PRO A 234 -8.47 15.63 -15.69
C PRO A 234 -7.88 16.28 -16.95
N VAL A 235 -6.81 15.75 -17.55
CA VAL A 235 -6.29 16.20 -18.85
C VAL A 235 -7.35 16.09 -19.95
N PHE A 236 -8.23 15.10 -19.83
CA PHE A 236 -9.28 14.82 -20.80
C PHE A 236 -10.54 15.67 -20.60
N ASP A 237 -11.31 15.91 -21.68
CA ASP A 237 -12.56 16.66 -21.59
C ASP A 237 -13.60 15.94 -20.73
N LYS A 238 -14.05 16.62 -19.67
CA LYS A 238 -15.04 16.13 -18.68
C LYS A 238 -16.43 15.83 -19.25
N ARG A 239 -16.76 16.28 -20.47
CA ARG A 239 -18.07 16.00 -21.10
C ARG A 239 -18.23 14.52 -21.46
N GLN A 240 -17.13 13.84 -21.75
CA GLN A 240 -17.11 12.45 -22.16
C GLN A 240 -17.14 11.54 -20.93
N ASN A 241 -18.32 11.35 -20.36
CA ASN A 241 -18.53 10.52 -19.17
C ASN A 241 -18.60 9.01 -19.48
N GLU A 242 -18.81 8.65 -20.74
CA GLU A 242 -18.76 7.29 -21.27
C GLU A 242 -18.39 7.32 -22.75
N ILE A 243 -17.61 6.35 -23.22
CA ILE A 243 -17.16 6.28 -24.62
C ILE A 243 -17.47 4.92 -25.26
N TRP A 244 -17.72 4.95 -26.56
CA TRP A 244 -17.77 3.75 -27.39
C TRP A 244 -16.41 3.07 -27.47
N THR A 245 -16.43 1.74 -27.55
CA THR A 245 -15.26 0.94 -27.93
C THR A 245 -15.53 0.19 -29.24
N ALA A 246 -14.49 -0.24 -29.94
CA ALA A 246 -14.60 -1.02 -31.18
C ALA A 246 -15.18 -2.43 -30.94
N ASP A 247 -15.10 -2.96 -29.72
CA ASP A 247 -15.51 -4.32 -29.39
C ASP A 247 -17.04 -4.49 -29.40
N LYS A 248 -17.54 -5.30 -30.32
CA LYS A 248 -18.95 -5.69 -30.37
C LYS A 248 -19.25 -6.88 -29.44
N TRP A 249 -20.31 -6.74 -28.64
CA TRP A 249 -20.89 -7.84 -27.88
C TRP A 249 -21.81 -8.70 -28.76
N SER A 250 -22.63 -8.10 -29.61
CA SER A 250 -23.52 -8.77 -30.55
C SER A 250 -23.80 -7.86 -31.75
N ALA A 251 -24.67 -8.28 -32.67
CA ALA A 251 -25.11 -7.42 -33.77
C ALA A 251 -25.78 -6.12 -33.28
N SER A 252 -26.45 -6.16 -32.12
CA SER A 252 -27.18 -5.03 -31.55
C SER A 252 -26.51 -4.41 -30.32
N ARG A 253 -25.36 -4.91 -29.87
CA ARG A 253 -24.67 -4.41 -28.67
C ARG A 253 -23.18 -4.26 -28.86
N ALA A 254 -22.63 -3.18 -28.32
CA ALA A 254 -21.19 -2.93 -28.25
C ALA A 254 -20.76 -2.61 -26.82
N TRP A 255 -19.48 -2.80 -26.55
CA TRP A 255 -18.88 -2.47 -25.27
C TRP A 255 -18.65 -0.96 -25.15
N VAL A 256 -18.72 -0.50 -23.91
CA VAL A 256 -18.50 0.90 -23.54
C VAL A 256 -17.71 0.95 -22.24
N VAL A 257 -16.95 2.03 -22.08
CA VAL A 257 -16.28 2.37 -20.82
C VAL A 257 -16.95 3.61 -20.25
N GLY A 258 -17.46 3.49 -19.03
CA GLY A 258 -18.10 4.57 -18.28
C GLY A 258 -17.14 5.14 -17.24
N PHE A 259 -16.69 6.37 -17.45
CA PHE A 259 -15.86 7.10 -16.48
C PHE A 259 -16.68 7.63 -15.30
N TYR A 260 -18.00 7.77 -15.44
CA TYR A 260 -18.85 8.17 -14.31
C TYR A 260 -18.91 7.12 -13.18
N ASN A 261 -18.94 5.84 -13.55
CA ASN A 261 -19.03 4.71 -12.62
C ASN A 261 -17.74 3.86 -12.55
N GLY A 262 -16.73 4.17 -13.37
CA GLY A 262 -15.43 3.50 -13.36
C GLY A 262 -15.55 2.03 -13.74
N SER A 263 -16.34 1.72 -14.77
CA SER A 263 -16.61 0.35 -15.17
C SER A 263 -16.91 0.22 -16.66
N CYS A 264 -16.89 -1.00 -17.17
CA CYS A 264 -17.33 -1.30 -18.53
C CYS A 264 -18.53 -2.25 -18.60
N TYR A 265 -19.37 -2.02 -19.61
CA TYR A 265 -20.62 -2.75 -19.84
C TYR A 265 -20.98 -2.79 -21.32
N GLY A 266 -21.86 -3.73 -21.69
CA GLY A 266 -22.40 -3.80 -23.05
C GLY A 266 -23.72 -3.04 -23.15
N THR A 267 -23.87 -2.18 -24.16
CA THR A 267 -25.10 -1.41 -24.38
C THR A 267 -25.60 -1.52 -25.81
N HIS A 268 -26.81 -1.05 -26.10
CA HIS A 268 -27.41 -1.14 -27.43
C HIS A 268 -26.73 -0.16 -28.41
N VAL A 269 -26.39 -0.61 -29.61
CA VAL A 269 -25.64 0.18 -30.62
C VAL A 269 -26.36 1.44 -31.09
N GLY A 270 -27.69 1.51 -30.92
CA GLY A 270 -28.50 2.69 -31.26
C GLY A 270 -28.52 3.81 -30.20
N TYR A 271 -27.83 3.65 -29.07
CA TYR A 271 -27.71 4.73 -28.08
C TYR A 271 -26.65 5.74 -28.48
N ASN A 272 -26.81 6.99 -28.08
CA ASN A 272 -25.87 8.04 -28.43
C ASN A 272 -24.82 8.21 -27.32
N LEU A 273 -23.56 7.86 -27.59
CA LEU A 273 -22.44 8.00 -26.65
C LEU A 273 -21.29 8.79 -27.27
N TYR A 274 -20.31 9.16 -26.47
CA TYR A 274 -19.15 9.89 -26.95
C TYR A 274 -18.16 8.97 -27.66
N VAL A 275 -17.28 9.57 -28.45
CA VAL A 275 -16.14 8.89 -29.08
C VAL A 275 -14.89 9.64 -28.68
N ARG A 276 -13.94 8.91 -28.11
CA ARG A 276 -12.56 9.35 -27.94
C ARG A 276 -11.73 8.51 -28.90
N ALA A 277 -11.25 9.12 -29.98
CA ALA A 277 -10.39 8.42 -30.92
C ALA A 277 -9.02 8.17 -30.28
N VAL A 278 -8.38 7.08 -30.69
CA VAL A 278 -7.03 6.71 -30.29
C VAL A 278 -6.23 6.30 -31.53
N ARG A 279 -4.90 6.37 -31.44
CA ARG A 279 -3.94 5.88 -32.44
C ARG A 279 -2.69 5.36 -31.75
#